data_AF-A0A2V8KB42-F1
#
_entry.id   AF-A0A2V8KB42-F1
#
_cell.length_a   1.000
_cell.length_b   1.000
_cell.length_c   1.000
_cell.angle_alpha   90.00
_cell.angle_beta   90.00
_cell.angle_gamma   90.00
#
_symmetry.space_group_name_H-M   'P 1'
#
loop_
_entity.id
_entity.type
_entity.pdbx_description
1 polymer ?
#
loop_
_entity_poly.entity_id
_entity_poly.type
_entity_poly.pdbx_seq_one_letter_code
_entity_poly.pdbx_strand_id
1 'polypeptide(L)'
;MVCHDLRPIQMQALDTEGWAKVVNAMVEKGAQVKTEDIPPLIEYLVQSYGPLPEGAGKKILLNKCTICHDLKRVKQHLSSPEEWAETLAAMLNEGASLSDEEFAVLLGYLARNFRQ
;
A
#
# COMPACT_ATOMS: atom_id res chain seq x y z
N MET A 1 -20.16 -2.86 -10.32
CA MET A 1 -18.94 -2.01 -10.29
C MET A 1 -19.28 -0.74 -11.03
N VAL A 2 -19.37 0.41 -10.35
CA VAL A 2 -19.90 1.64 -10.97
C VAL A 2 -18.88 2.29 -11.91
N CYS A 3 -17.57 2.23 -11.60
CA CYS A 3 -16.51 2.67 -12.53
C CYS A 3 -15.22 1.81 -12.46
N HIS A 4 -14.77 1.39 -11.28
CA HIS A 4 -13.55 0.57 -11.09
C HIS A 4 -13.71 -0.41 -9.92
N ASP A 5 -12.83 -1.42 -9.84
CA ASP A 5 -12.72 -2.31 -8.68
C ASP A 5 -12.01 -1.59 -7.50
N LEU A 6 -11.83 -2.26 -6.37
CA LEU A 6 -11.16 -1.66 -5.21
C LEU A 6 -9.64 -1.57 -5.36
N ARG A 7 -9.08 -2.17 -6.41
CA ARG A 7 -7.65 -2.37 -6.55
C ARG A 7 -6.87 -1.04 -6.58
N PRO A 8 -7.30 0.01 -7.32
CA PRO A 8 -6.65 1.32 -7.27
C PRO A 8 -6.58 1.94 -5.87
N ILE A 9 -7.51 1.58 -4.98
CA ILE A 9 -7.54 2.08 -3.61
C ILE A 9 -6.65 1.21 -2.71
N GLN A 10 -6.79 -0.11 -2.83
CA GLN A 10 -6.11 -1.11 -1.99
C GLN A 10 -4.58 -1.17 -2.18
N MET A 11 -4.08 -0.72 -3.33
CA MET A 11 -2.65 -0.67 -3.63
C MET A 11 -1.99 0.67 -3.23
N GLN A 12 -2.76 1.62 -2.71
CA GLN A 12 -2.26 2.93 -2.29
C GLN A 12 -2.10 3.03 -0.77
N ALA A 13 -1.20 3.92 -0.37
CA ALA A 13 -0.96 4.27 1.03
C ALA A 13 -0.71 5.78 1.13
N LEU A 14 -1.80 6.54 1.23
CA LEU A 14 -1.78 8.00 1.19
C LEU A 14 -2.23 8.59 2.53
N ASP A 15 -1.74 9.78 2.82
CA ASP A 15 -2.23 10.62 3.90
C ASP A 15 -3.52 11.36 3.49
N THR A 16 -4.01 12.23 4.38
CA THR A 16 -5.21 13.03 4.16
C THR A 16 -5.12 13.88 2.89
N GLU A 17 -3.97 14.49 2.63
CA GLU A 17 -3.79 15.35 1.46
C GLU A 17 -3.79 14.53 0.17
N GLY A 18 -3.09 13.39 0.16
CA GLY A 18 -3.08 12.46 -0.97
C GLY A 18 -4.46 11.92 -1.29
N TRP A 19 -5.20 11.45 -0.28
CA TRP A 19 -6.57 10.95 -0.50
C TRP A 19 -7.52 12.06 -0.94
N ALA A 20 -7.39 13.28 -0.41
CA ALA A 20 -8.16 14.43 -0.89
C ALA A 20 -7.93 14.70 -2.38
N LYS A 21 -6.67 14.67 -2.83
CA LYS A 21 -6.31 14.82 -4.25
C LYS A 21 -6.95 13.73 -5.12
N VAL A 22 -6.89 12.47 -4.68
CA VAL A 22 -7.50 11.35 -5.42
C VAL A 22 -9.02 11.49 -5.50
N VAL A 23 -9.69 11.76 -4.37
CA VAL A 23 -11.16 11.92 -4.33
C VAL A 23 -11.59 13.08 -5.21
N ASN A 24 -10.95 14.25 -5.09
CA ASN A 24 -11.29 15.41 -5.92
C ASN A 24 -11.08 15.12 -7.41
N ALA A 25 -10.00 14.45 -7.79
CA ALA A 25 -9.77 14.03 -9.17
C ALA A 25 -10.83 13.03 -9.68
N MET A 26 -11.41 12.20 -8.80
CA MET A 26 -12.52 11.32 -9.18
C MET A 26 -13.82 12.12 -9.35
N VAL A 27 -14.09 13.10 -8.51
CA VAL A 27 -15.25 14.00 -8.66
C VAL A 27 -15.17 14.80 -9.95
N GLU A 28 -14.01 15.35 -10.28
CA GLU A 28 -13.76 16.04 -11.56
C GLU A 28 -14.00 15.14 -12.78
N LYS A 29 -13.72 13.83 -12.64
CA LYS A 29 -14.00 12.81 -13.67
C LYS A 29 -15.44 12.31 -13.68
N GLY A 30 -16.31 12.86 -12.83
CA GLY A 30 -17.74 12.59 -12.82
C GLY A 30 -18.22 11.64 -11.71
N ALA A 31 -17.38 11.27 -10.74
CA ALA A 31 -17.84 10.52 -9.58
C ALA A 31 -18.89 11.32 -8.80
N GLN A 32 -20.05 10.71 -8.60
CA GLN A 32 -21.18 11.33 -7.91
C GLN A 32 -21.03 11.17 -6.40
N VAL A 33 -20.27 12.07 -5.78
CA VAL A 33 -20.10 12.15 -4.32
C VAL A 33 -20.62 13.50 -3.86
N LYS A 34 -21.48 13.53 -2.83
CA LYS A 34 -21.94 14.80 -2.28
C LYS A 34 -20.80 15.49 -1.55
N THR A 35 -20.75 16.81 -1.60
CA THR A 35 -19.72 17.60 -0.92
C THR A 35 -19.64 17.32 0.58
N GLU A 36 -20.80 17.07 1.22
CA GLU A 36 -20.90 16.72 2.65
C GLU A 36 -20.29 15.34 2.98
N ASP A 37 -20.23 14.42 2.02
CA ASP A 37 -19.69 13.07 2.19
C ASP A 37 -18.18 13.00 1.91
N ILE A 38 -17.57 14.04 1.33
CA ILE A 38 -16.14 14.05 1.00
C ILE A 38 -15.25 13.94 2.25
N PRO A 39 -15.45 14.74 3.32
CA PRO A 39 -14.63 14.61 4.52
C PRO A 39 -14.67 13.23 5.19
N PRO A 40 -15.84 12.62 5.50
CA PRO A 40 -15.87 11.29 6.10
C PRO A 40 -15.35 10.19 5.16
N LEU A 41 -15.49 10.36 3.83
CA LEU A 41 -14.87 9.46 2.86
C LEU A 41 -13.33 9.52 2.94
N ILE A 42 -12.75 10.71 3.00
CA ILE A 42 -11.29 10.88 3.15
C ILE A 42 -10.82 10.26 4.47
N GLU A 43 -11.54 10.50 5.58
CA GLU A 43 -11.22 9.91 6.88
C GLU A 43 -11.20 8.37 6.82
N TYR A 44 -12.23 7.77 6.24
CA TYR A 44 -12.29 6.32 6.03
C TYR A 44 -11.11 5.79 5.20
N LEU A 45 -10.74 6.51 4.13
CA LEU A 45 -9.62 6.13 3.27
C LEU A 45 -8.27 6.24 3.99
N VAL A 46 -8.06 7.27 4.81
CA VAL A 46 -6.85 7.41 5.63
C VAL A 46 -6.80 6.30 6.69
N GLN A 47 -7.91 6.00 7.35
CA GLN A 47 -7.95 4.95 8.36
C GLN A 47 -7.67 3.57 7.77
N SER A 48 -8.20 3.28 6.58
CA SER A 48 -8.10 1.97 5.93
C SER A 48 -6.82 1.81 5.11
N TYR A 49 -6.39 2.89 4.45
CA TYR A 49 -5.33 2.93 3.43
C TYR A 49 -4.37 4.11 3.66
N GLY A 50 -4.09 4.41 4.92
CA GLY A 50 -3.19 5.47 5.36
C GLY A 50 -1.73 5.28 4.91
N PRO A 51 -0.87 6.28 5.16
CA PRO A 51 0.51 6.26 4.69
C PRO A 51 1.32 5.13 5.32
N LEU A 52 2.30 4.62 4.57
CA LEU A 52 3.34 3.73 5.10
C LEU A 52 4.48 4.56 5.70
N PRO A 53 5.23 4.02 6.69
CA PRO A 53 6.42 4.66 7.23
C PRO A 53 7.41 5.07 6.12
N GLU A 54 8.07 6.21 6.28
CA GLU A 54 9.04 6.66 5.28
C GLU A 54 10.29 5.76 5.22
N GLY A 55 10.90 5.67 4.04
CA GLY A 55 12.12 4.91 3.82
C GLY A 55 12.28 4.37 2.40
N ALA A 56 13.50 3.99 2.03
CA ALA A 56 13.82 3.52 0.68
C ALA A 56 12.97 2.31 0.24
N GLY A 57 12.67 1.38 1.15
CA GLY A 57 11.84 0.21 0.86
C GLY A 57 10.36 0.51 0.61
N LYS A 58 9.85 1.68 1.03
CA LYS A 58 8.45 2.10 0.77
C LYS A 58 8.14 2.09 -0.72
N LYS A 59 9.02 2.66 -1.54
CA LYS A 59 8.82 2.74 -2.99
C LYS A 59 8.85 1.36 -3.66
N ILE A 60 9.74 0.48 -3.20
CA ILE A 60 9.84 -0.91 -3.69
C ILE A 60 8.54 -1.65 -3.37
N LEU A 61 8.11 -1.58 -2.11
CA LEU A 61 6.88 -2.22 -1.64
C LEU A 61 5.66 -1.78 -2.46
N LEU A 62 5.48 -0.47 -2.66
CA LEU A 62 4.35 0.07 -3.41
C LEU A 62 4.38 -0.33 -4.90
N ASN A 63 5.55 -0.36 -5.54
CA ASN A 63 5.65 -0.57 -6.98
C ASN A 63 5.76 -2.05 -7.39
N LYS A 64 6.30 -2.91 -6.53
CA LYS A 64 6.61 -4.31 -6.87
C LYS A 64 5.68 -5.29 -6.17
N CYS A 65 5.39 -5.08 -4.90
CA CYS A 65 4.65 -6.05 -4.09
C CYS A 65 3.12 -5.90 -4.20
N THR A 66 2.64 -4.80 -4.77
CA THR A 66 1.19 -4.58 -5.01
C THR A 66 0.71 -5.12 -6.37
N ILE A 67 1.63 -5.65 -7.19
CA ILE A 67 1.32 -6.20 -8.52
C ILE A 67 0.49 -7.48 -8.43
N CYS A 68 0.62 -8.26 -7.36
CA CYS A 68 -0.08 -9.54 -7.21
C CYS A 68 -1.22 -9.48 -6.19
N HIS A 69 -1.05 -8.75 -5.09
CA HIS A 69 -2.04 -8.64 -4.01
C HIS A 69 -2.01 -7.24 -3.37
N ASP A 70 -2.96 -6.94 -2.49
CA ASP A 70 -3.03 -5.65 -1.80
C ASP A 70 -1.96 -5.47 -0.70
N LEU A 71 -1.87 -4.25 -0.15
CA LEU A 71 -0.98 -3.90 0.96
C LEU A 71 -1.49 -4.36 2.34
N LYS A 72 -2.74 -4.83 2.42
CA LYS A 72 -3.38 -5.11 3.71
C LYS A 72 -2.61 -6.18 4.47
N ARG A 73 -2.17 -7.23 3.76
CA ARG A 73 -1.37 -8.33 4.34
C ARG A 73 -0.08 -7.82 4.97
N VAL A 74 0.60 -6.87 4.34
CA VAL A 74 1.86 -6.31 4.84
C VAL A 74 1.63 -5.46 6.10
N LYS A 75 0.59 -4.62 6.11
CA LYS A 75 0.25 -3.78 7.27
C LYS A 75 -0.18 -4.59 8.49
N GLN A 76 -0.74 -5.78 8.29
CA GLN A 76 -1.28 -6.63 9.35
C GLN A 76 -0.30 -7.73 9.80
N HIS A 77 0.78 -7.95 9.06
CA HIS A 77 1.77 -8.97 9.36
C HIS A 77 2.94 -8.34 10.12
N LEU A 78 3.07 -8.67 11.40
CA LEU A 78 4.22 -8.31 12.22
C LEU A 78 5.10 -9.54 12.34
N SER A 79 6.38 -9.41 11.98
CA SER A 79 7.28 -10.54 11.90
C SER A 79 8.72 -10.18 12.23
N SER A 80 9.50 -11.18 12.64
CA SER A 80 10.93 -11.00 12.84
C SER A 80 11.64 -10.71 11.51
N PRO A 81 12.88 -10.16 11.53
CA PRO A 81 13.67 -9.99 10.33
C PRO A 81 13.85 -11.31 9.54
N GLU A 82 14.03 -12.43 10.24
CA GLU A 82 14.22 -13.75 9.64
C GLU A 82 12.93 -14.23 8.95
N GLU A 83 11.79 -14.11 9.61
CA GLU A 83 10.47 -14.45 9.04
C GLU A 83 10.13 -13.59 7.81
N TRP A 84 10.50 -12.30 7.83
CA TRP A 84 10.36 -11.43 6.66
C TRP A 84 11.26 -11.87 5.50
N ALA A 85 12.49 -12.30 5.78
CA ALA A 85 13.40 -12.82 4.76
C ALA A 85 12.85 -14.10 4.13
N GLU A 86 12.31 -15.01 4.93
CA GLU A 86 11.62 -16.22 4.47
C GLU A 86 10.39 -15.89 3.60
N THR A 87 9.58 -14.92 4.04
CA THR A 87 8.40 -14.46 3.28
C THR A 87 8.79 -13.90 1.92
N LEU A 88 9.82 -13.03 1.85
CA LEU A 88 10.28 -12.47 0.58
C LEU A 88 10.90 -13.55 -0.33
N ALA A 89 11.62 -14.52 0.25
CA ALA A 89 12.17 -15.64 -0.50
C ALA A 89 11.07 -16.53 -1.10
N ALA A 90 9.99 -16.78 -0.33
CA ALA A 90 8.81 -17.49 -0.83
C ALA A 90 8.14 -16.73 -1.99
N MET A 91 7.97 -15.41 -1.85
CA MET A 91 7.43 -14.57 -2.93
C MET A 91 8.28 -14.61 -4.20
N LEU A 92 9.61 -14.61 -4.09
CA LEU A 92 10.50 -14.76 -5.25
C LEU A 92 10.28 -16.12 -5.94
N ASN A 93 10.16 -17.20 -5.17
CA ASN A 93 9.86 -18.53 -5.70
C ASN A 93 8.48 -18.60 -6.38
N GLU A 94 7.52 -17.80 -5.92
CA GLU A 94 6.18 -17.66 -6.52
C GLU A 94 6.14 -16.69 -7.72
N GLY A 95 7.29 -16.08 -8.08
CA GLY A 95 7.43 -15.24 -9.28
C GLY A 95 7.46 -13.73 -9.03
N ALA A 96 7.62 -13.28 -7.78
CA ALA A 96 7.92 -11.87 -7.53
C ALA A 96 9.26 -11.46 -8.16
N SER A 97 9.33 -10.22 -8.64
CA SER A 97 10.52 -9.70 -9.32
C SER A 97 11.18 -8.60 -8.50
N LEU A 98 12.17 -9.00 -7.70
CA LEU A 98 13.08 -8.13 -6.95
C LEU A 98 14.52 -8.47 -7.34
N SER A 99 15.37 -7.45 -7.52
CA SER A 99 16.82 -7.65 -7.55
C SER A 99 17.37 -7.94 -6.15
N ASP A 100 18.60 -8.44 -6.04
CA ASP A 100 19.25 -8.67 -4.74
C ASP A 100 19.37 -7.39 -3.90
N GLU A 101 19.62 -6.24 -4.56
CA GLU A 101 19.65 -4.93 -3.90
C GLU A 101 18.26 -4.53 -3.42
N GLU A 102 17.23 -4.67 -4.26
CA GLU A 102 15.85 -4.37 -3.89
C GLU A 102 15.38 -5.27 -2.74
N PHE A 103 15.76 -6.55 -2.75
CA PHE A 103 15.48 -7.50 -1.68
C PHE A 103 16.07 -7.02 -0.36
N ALA A 104 17.36 -6.68 -0.32
CA ALA A 104 18.02 -6.23 0.90
C ALA A 104 17.40 -4.94 1.45
N VAL A 105 17.09 -3.97 0.58
CA VAL A 105 16.45 -2.70 0.97
C VAL A 105 15.04 -2.94 1.48
N LEU A 106 14.25 -3.78 0.80
CA LEU A 106 12.88 -4.09 1.19
C LEU A 106 12.85 -4.86 2.52
N LEU A 107 13.70 -5.87 2.68
CA LEU A 107 13.82 -6.64 3.92
C LEU A 107 14.14 -5.73 5.10
N GLY A 108 15.15 -4.87 4.97
CA GLY A 108 15.52 -3.93 6.04
C GLY A 108 14.41 -2.94 6.36
N TYR A 109 13.61 -2.54 5.37
CA TYR A 109 12.44 -1.69 5.57
C TYR A 109 11.31 -2.44 6.28
N LEU A 110 10.98 -3.66 5.86
CA LEU A 110 9.91 -4.46 6.46
C LEU A 110 10.22 -4.82 7.91
N ALA A 111 11.44 -5.33 8.16
CA ALA A 111 11.93 -5.69 9.48
C ALA A 111 12.03 -4.51 10.47
N ARG A 112 12.18 -3.27 9.96
CA ARG A 112 12.20 -2.07 10.79
C ARG A 112 10.80 -1.60 11.18
N ASN A 113 9.85 -1.70 10.25
CA ASN A 113 8.57 -1.01 10.34
C ASN A 113 7.38 -1.93 10.68
N PHE A 114 7.51 -3.23 10.43
CA PHE A 114 6.46 -4.23 10.62
C PHE A 114 6.99 -5.43 11.42
N ARG A 115 7.57 -5.15 12.59
CA ARG A 115 8.14 -6.16 13.49
C ARG A 115 7.22 -6.48 14.65
N GLN A 116 7.27 -7.72 15.13
CA GLN A 116 6.68 -8.13 16.40
C GLN A 116 7.57 -7.78 17.59
#